data_AF-A0A7Y0ZPB8-F1
#
_entry.id   AF-A0A7Y0ZPB8-F1
#
_cell.length_a   1.000
_cell.length_b   1.000
_cell.length_c   1.000
_cell.angle_alpha   90.00
_cell.angle_beta   90.00
_cell.angle_gamma   90.00
#
_symmetry.space_group_name_H-M   'P 1'
#
loop_
_entity.id
_entity.type
_entity.pdbx_description
1 polymer ?
#
loop_
_entity_poly.entity_id
_entity_poly.type
_entity_poly.pdbx_seq_one_letter_code
_entity_poly.pdbx_strand_id
1 'polypeptide(L)'
;MIGSVENMLKLLTSGIAETFENHGFTQKKDRFFEKTDNKGRIRRYSMGLSKQKGWFSLHLTLQLLDPTLMVHVNTVLEKALRDDKFEYPESWSKSIIEKSIKTRTSNQVVAELTDWRILKESSESLQHFNERFSIWLYSFETPDEKPGWKEQLLTSVELALKWFDEVDSNEWIRSNTVYPALYLLATEGLKQRVEEHYKAALKSLEDPHEVELFYRYLV
;
A
#
# COMPACT_ATOMS: atom_id res chain seq x y z
N MET A 1 -8.46 -30.29 14.28
CA MET A 1 -6.99 -30.17 14.10
C MET A 1 -6.72 -28.69 13.86
N ILE A 2 -6.12 -27.98 14.80
CA ILE A 2 -5.95 -26.52 14.71
C ILE A 2 -4.84 -26.25 13.68
N GLY A 3 -5.21 -25.67 12.52
CA GLY A 3 -4.23 -25.32 11.49
C GLY A 3 -3.18 -24.33 12.01
N SER A 4 -1.92 -24.51 11.61
CA SER A 4 -0.91 -23.46 11.76
C SER A 4 -1.25 -22.26 10.87
N VAL A 5 -0.74 -21.07 11.20
CA VAL A 5 -0.88 -19.87 10.35
C VAL A 5 -0.37 -20.14 8.94
N GLU A 6 0.75 -20.87 8.82
CA GLU A 6 1.36 -21.24 7.55
C GLU A 6 0.45 -22.14 6.71
N ASN A 7 -0.16 -23.17 7.30
CA ASN A 7 -1.09 -24.06 6.59
C ASN A 7 -2.33 -23.30 6.12
N MET A 8 -2.85 -22.39 6.95
CA MET A 8 -4.01 -21.57 6.59
C MET A 8 -3.67 -20.60 5.46
N LEU A 9 -2.52 -19.93 5.53
CA LEU A 9 -2.08 -19.00 4.49
C LEU A 9 -1.86 -19.74 3.16
N LYS A 10 -1.27 -20.92 3.20
CA LYS A 10 -1.10 -21.78 2.02
C LYS A 10 -2.44 -22.19 1.42
N LEU A 11 -3.42 -22.57 2.24
CA LEU A 11 -4.76 -22.90 1.77
C LEU A 11 -5.41 -21.73 1.03
N LEU A 12 -5.39 -20.54 1.62
CA LEU A 12 -6.02 -19.35 1.05
C LEU A 12 -5.30 -18.88 -0.23
N THR A 13 -3.96 -18.86 -0.21
CA THR A 13 -3.17 -18.42 -1.37
C THR A 13 -3.25 -19.41 -2.53
N SER A 14 -3.25 -20.72 -2.28
CA SER A 14 -3.49 -21.72 -3.32
C SER A 14 -4.87 -21.55 -3.98
N GLY A 15 -5.87 -21.01 -3.27
CA GLY A 15 -7.20 -20.77 -3.82
C GLY A 15 -7.28 -19.68 -4.89
N ILE A 16 -6.24 -18.85 -5.03
CA ILE A 16 -6.18 -17.75 -6.01
C ILE A 16 -4.91 -17.73 -6.86
N ALA A 17 -4.01 -18.69 -6.64
CA ALA A 17 -2.69 -18.72 -7.27
C ALA A 17 -2.78 -18.83 -8.79
N GLU A 18 -3.58 -19.78 -9.30
CA GLU A 18 -3.78 -19.98 -10.74
C GLU A 18 -4.41 -18.74 -11.40
N THR A 19 -5.38 -18.10 -10.73
CA THR A 19 -5.99 -16.86 -11.25
C THR A 19 -4.97 -15.75 -11.39
N PHE A 20 -4.11 -15.54 -10.39
CA PHE A 20 -3.05 -14.55 -10.47
C PHE A 20 -2.00 -14.90 -11.54
N GLU A 21 -1.63 -16.17 -11.66
CA GLU A 21 -0.70 -16.66 -12.69
C GLU A 21 -1.24 -16.40 -14.10
N ASN A 22 -2.53 -16.64 -14.33
CA ASN A 22 -3.20 -16.33 -15.61
C ASN A 22 -3.15 -14.83 -15.96
N HIS A 23 -2.99 -13.95 -14.97
CA HIS A 23 -2.79 -12.51 -15.17
C HIS A 23 -1.30 -12.08 -15.18
N GLY A 24 -0.37 -13.03 -15.16
CA GLY A 24 1.08 -12.80 -15.22
C GLY A 24 1.71 -12.39 -13.90
N PHE A 25 1.05 -12.68 -12.76
CA PHE A 25 1.66 -12.51 -11.44
C PHE A 25 2.45 -13.76 -11.05
N THR A 26 3.49 -13.59 -10.26
CA THR A 26 4.27 -14.67 -9.66
C THR A 26 4.06 -14.68 -8.15
N GLN A 27 3.81 -15.86 -7.58
CA GLN A 27 3.74 -16.02 -6.13
C GLN A 27 5.13 -15.98 -5.49
N LYS A 28 5.29 -15.19 -4.42
CA LYS A 28 6.54 -15.08 -3.65
C LYS A 28 6.27 -15.22 -2.16
N LYS A 29 7.19 -15.90 -1.46
CA LYS A 29 7.16 -16.09 0.00
C LYS A 29 5.80 -16.59 0.52
N ASP A 30 5.12 -17.40 -0.30
CA ASP A 30 3.81 -18.02 -0.04
C ASP A 30 2.69 -17.05 0.34
N ARG A 31 2.84 -15.75 0.07
CA ARG A 31 1.92 -14.71 0.57
C ARG A 31 1.79 -13.48 -0.31
N PHE A 32 2.70 -13.30 -1.25
CA PHE A 32 2.70 -12.18 -2.18
C PHE A 32 2.42 -12.69 -3.58
N PHE A 33 1.57 -11.99 -4.31
CA PHE A 33 1.46 -12.13 -5.76
C PHE A 33 1.98 -10.84 -6.37
N GLU A 34 3.06 -10.94 -7.15
CA GLU A 34 3.75 -9.79 -7.72
C GLU A 34 3.79 -9.86 -9.24
N LYS A 35 3.53 -8.73 -9.89
CA LYS A 35 3.75 -8.54 -11.32
C LYS A 35 4.59 -7.27 -11.53
N THR A 36 5.68 -7.41 -12.28
CA THR A 36 6.55 -6.29 -12.63
C THR A 36 6.25 -5.83 -14.05
N ASP A 37 6.06 -4.52 -14.24
CA ASP A 37 5.85 -3.93 -15.55
C ASP A 37 7.18 -3.60 -16.26
N ASN A 38 7.10 -3.07 -17.48
CA ASN A 38 8.28 -2.67 -18.26
C ASN A 38 9.01 -1.43 -17.73
N LYS A 39 8.40 -0.66 -16.81
CA LYS A 39 9.00 0.49 -16.14
C LYS A 39 9.69 0.09 -14.83
N GLY A 40 9.60 -1.18 -14.44
CA GLY A 40 10.16 -1.70 -13.18
C GLY A 40 9.23 -1.50 -11.98
N ARG A 41 7.98 -1.07 -12.18
CA ARG A 41 6.98 -1.01 -11.12
C ARG A 41 6.48 -2.38 -10.78
N ILE A 42 6.10 -2.57 -9.53
CA ILE A 42 5.61 -3.85 -9.02
C ILE A 42 4.20 -3.66 -8.48
N ARG A 43 3.25 -4.33 -9.10
CA ARG A 43 1.90 -4.55 -8.55
C ARG A 43 1.99 -5.71 -7.58
N ARG A 44 1.67 -5.48 -6.31
CA ARG A 44 1.73 -6.52 -5.26
C ARG A 44 0.39 -6.65 -4.57
N TYR A 45 -0.18 -7.85 -4.63
CA TYR A 45 -1.22 -8.30 -3.71
C TYR A 45 -0.56 -9.06 -2.56
N SER A 46 -0.92 -8.73 -1.32
CA SER A 46 -0.39 -9.36 -0.12
C SER A 46 -1.50 -9.98 0.70
N MET A 47 -1.29 -11.23 1.12
CA MET A 47 -2.15 -11.93 2.06
C MET A 47 -1.41 -12.13 3.38
N GLY A 48 -1.99 -11.61 4.47
CA GLY A 48 -1.49 -11.76 5.82
C GLY A 48 -2.50 -12.48 6.70
N LEU A 49 -2.00 -13.23 7.68
CA LEU A 49 -2.82 -13.83 8.72
C LEU A 49 -2.22 -13.50 10.10
N SER A 50 -3.03 -12.97 10.99
CA SER A 50 -2.73 -12.90 12.41
C SER A 50 -3.58 -13.91 13.17
N LYS A 51 -3.04 -14.54 14.22
CA LYS A 51 -3.80 -15.47 15.08
C LYS A 51 -3.85 -14.97 16.51
N GLN A 52 -5.05 -14.82 17.06
CA GLN A 52 -5.27 -14.44 18.46
C GLN A 52 -6.38 -15.28 19.08
N LYS A 53 -6.13 -15.86 20.25
CA LYS A 53 -7.13 -16.63 21.04
C LYS A 53 -7.93 -17.67 20.25
N GLY A 54 -7.28 -18.35 19.29
CA GLY A 54 -7.91 -19.38 18.45
C GLY A 54 -8.35 -18.88 17.06
N TRP A 55 -8.61 -17.59 16.91
CA TRP A 55 -9.14 -16.97 15.70
C TRP A 55 -8.04 -16.45 14.79
N PHE A 56 -8.20 -16.66 13.49
CA PHE A 56 -7.44 -15.99 12.44
C PHE A 56 -8.12 -14.69 12.04
N SER A 57 -7.33 -13.66 11.71
CA SER A 57 -7.79 -12.47 11.00
C SER A 57 -7.01 -12.34 9.71
N LEU A 58 -7.74 -12.25 8.59
CA LEU A 58 -7.20 -12.10 7.25
C LEU A 58 -6.93 -10.64 6.94
N HIS A 59 -5.74 -10.34 6.46
CA HIS A 59 -5.33 -9.01 6.01
C HIS A 59 -5.00 -9.08 4.53
N LEU A 60 -5.76 -8.36 3.71
CA LEU A 60 -5.50 -8.24 2.28
C LEU A 60 -4.99 -6.83 2.00
N THR A 61 -3.84 -6.71 1.36
CA THR A 61 -3.22 -5.41 1.06
C THR A 61 -2.81 -5.33 -0.40
N LEU A 62 -3.14 -4.23 -1.05
CA LEU A 62 -2.67 -3.91 -2.39
C LEU A 62 -1.59 -2.85 -2.30
N GLN A 63 -0.50 -3.05 -3.03
CA GLN A 63 0.60 -2.10 -3.10
C GLN A 63 1.06 -1.91 -4.54
N LEU A 64 1.23 -0.66 -4.96
CA LEU A 64 2.05 -0.31 -6.11
C LEU A 64 3.42 0.11 -5.58
N LEU A 65 4.47 -0.57 -6.03
CA LEU A 65 5.85 -0.20 -5.71
C LEU A 65 6.52 0.38 -6.94
N ASP A 66 7.32 1.42 -6.73
CA ASP A 66 8.19 2.00 -7.75
C ASP A 66 9.59 2.20 -7.16
N PRO A 67 10.43 1.15 -7.11
CA PRO A 67 11.76 1.23 -6.52
C PRO A 67 12.64 2.31 -7.16
N THR A 68 12.49 2.53 -8.47
CA THR A 68 13.26 3.53 -9.22
C THR A 68 12.90 4.94 -8.76
N LEU A 69 11.61 5.27 -8.70
CA LEU A 69 11.16 6.56 -8.19
C LEU A 69 11.49 6.74 -6.71
N MET A 70 11.19 5.72 -5.90
CA MET A 70 11.27 5.82 -4.45
C MET A 70 12.70 5.94 -3.94
N VAL A 71 13.73 5.44 -4.64
CA VAL A 71 15.12 5.71 -4.28
C VAL A 71 15.41 7.21 -4.22
N HIS A 72 14.91 7.97 -5.19
CA HIS A 72 15.16 9.40 -5.23
C HIS A 72 14.27 10.17 -4.25
N VAL A 73 13.00 9.81 -4.15
CA VAL A 73 12.07 10.36 -3.15
C VAL A 73 12.64 10.16 -1.74
N ASN A 74 13.09 8.95 -1.42
CA ASN A 74 13.63 8.61 -0.11
C ASN A 74 14.95 9.32 0.20
N THR A 75 15.75 9.65 -0.83
CA THR A 75 16.96 10.45 -0.66
C THR A 75 16.62 11.88 -0.20
N VAL A 76 15.57 12.49 -0.75
CA VAL A 76 15.10 13.81 -0.32
C VAL A 76 14.44 13.74 1.05
N LEU A 77 13.63 12.71 1.29
CA LEU A 77 12.99 12.47 2.59
C LEU A 77 14.02 12.25 3.69
N GLU A 78 15.09 11.52 3.43
CA GLU A 78 16.16 11.33 4.42
C GLU A 78 16.80 12.65 4.82
N LYS A 79 17.03 13.57 3.87
CA LYS A 79 17.54 14.91 4.19
C LYS A 79 16.57 15.69 5.07
N ALA A 80 15.28 15.66 4.73
CA ALA A 80 14.24 16.34 5.51
C ALA A 80 14.16 15.82 6.95
N LEU A 81 14.18 14.50 7.13
CA LEU A 81 14.13 13.84 8.44
C LEU A 81 15.39 14.05 9.28
N ARG A 82 16.52 14.37 8.64
CA ARG A 82 17.79 14.64 9.31
C ARG A 82 18.08 16.15 9.48
N ASP A 83 17.18 17.03 9.03
CA ASP A 83 17.32 18.48 9.25
C ASP A 83 17.16 18.75 10.74
N ASP A 84 18.04 19.59 11.31
CA ASP A 84 17.99 19.97 12.73
C ASP A 84 16.68 20.67 13.12
N LYS A 85 15.95 21.20 12.13
CA LYS A 85 14.61 21.76 12.33
C LYS A 85 13.55 20.69 12.52
N PHE A 86 13.76 19.44 12.09
CA PHE A 86 12.79 18.37 12.24
C PHE A 86 12.71 17.93 13.71
N GLU A 87 11.58 18.21 14.36
CA GLU A 87 11.40 17.91 15.78
C GLU A 87 10.88 16.48 15.97
N TYR A 88 11.72 15.61 16.51
CA TYR A 88 11.28 14.30 17.01
C TYR A 88 10.72 14.43 18.43
N PRO A 89 9.81 13.53 18.85
CA PRO A 89 9.33 13.52 20.23
C PRO A 89 10.50 13.41 21.22
N GLU A 90 10.52 14.24 22.25
CA GLU A 90 11.63 14.29 23.24
C GLU A 90 11.90 12.94 23.93
N SER A 91 10.88 12.08 24.01
CA SER A 91 10.97 10.74 24.57
C SER A 91 11.72 9.73 23.68
N TRP A 92 12.01 10.09 22.43
CA TRP A 92 12.68 9.21 21.49
C TRP A 92 14.19 9.23 21.69
N SER A 93 14.77 8.04 21.86
CA SER A 93 16.22 7.88 21.81
C SER A 93 16.74 8.04 20.38
N LYS A 94 18.03 8.35 20.22
CA LYS A 94 18.70 8.38 18.91
C LYS A 94 18.51 7.08 18.11
N SER A 95 18.48 5.92 18.78
CA SER A 95 18.28 4.63 18.12
C SER A 95 16.85 4.47 17.57
N ILE A 96 15.84 5.00 18.27
CA ILE A 96 14.46 5.03 17.79
C ILE A 96 14.35 5.96 16.57
N ILE A 97 14.96 7.14 16.65
CA ILE A 97 15.01 8.11 15.53
C ILE A 97 15.64 7.46 14.30
N GLU A 98 16.84 6.89 14.41
CA GLU A 98 17.52 6.24 13.28
C GLU A 98 16.73 5.07 12.70
N LYS A 99 16.08 4.27 13.56
CA LYS A 99 15.20 3.19 13.10
C LYS A 99 13.98 3.73 12.36
N SER A 100 13.40 4.84 12.84
CA SER A 100 12.27 5.51 12.20
C SER A 100 12.67 6.03 10.82
N ILE A 101 13.78 6.78 10.72
CA ILE A 101 14.32 7.28 9.45
C ILE A 101 14.51 6.11 8.47
N LYS A 102 15.27 5.08 8.87
CA LYS A 102 15.54 3.91 8.04
C LYS A 102 14.28 3.21 7.56
N THR A 103 13.28 3.06 8.44
CA THR A 103 12.01 2.41 8.08
C THR A 103 11.28 3.20 7.00
N ARG A 104 11.29 4.52 7.10
CA ARG A 104 10.57 5.40 6.17
C ARG A 104 11.31 5.56 4.85
N THR A 105 12.64 5.67 4.88
CA THR A 105 13.48 5.86 3.69
C THR A 105 13.83 4.55 2.96
N SER A 106 13.41 3.40 3.49
CA SER A 106 13.48 2.11 2.78
C SER A 106 12.15 1.71 2.14
N ASN A 107 11.09 2.50 2.31
CA ASN A 107 9.79 2.21 1.73
C ASN A 107 9.79 2.44 0.22
N GLN A 108 9.41 1.43 -0.56
CA GLN A 108 9.32 1.49 -2.02
C GLN A 108 7.87 1.60 -2.51
N VAL A 109 6.90 1.64 -1.61
CA VAL A 109 5.47 1.72 -1.91
C VAL A 109 5.11 3.16 -2.27
N VAL A 110 4.48 3.35 -3.43
CA VAL A 110 3.95 4.64 -3.90
C VAL A 110 2.45 4.76 -3.65
N ALA A 111 1.72 3.64 -3.66
CA ALA A 111 0.29 3.59 -3.36
C ALA A 111 0.00 2.31 -2.58
N GLU A 112 -0.87 2.41 -1.57
CA GLU A 112 -1.30 1.29 -0.75
C GLU A 112 -2.81 1.35 -0.52
N LEU A 113 -3.44 0.17 -0.51
CA LEU A 113 -4.83 0.02 -0.13
C LEU A 113 -4.97 -1.15 0.84
N THR A 114 -5.45 -0.82 2.04
CA THR A 114 -5.78 -1.76 3.12
C THR A 114 -7.28 -1.76 3.43
N ASP A 115 -7.97 -0.66 3.16
CA ASP A 115 -9.43 -0.55 3.27
C ASP A 115 -10.08 -0.75 1.91
N TRP A 116 -10.69 -1.92 1.72
CA TRP A 116 -11.27 -2.31 0.44
C TRP A 116 -12.60 -1.65 0.12
N ARG A 117 -13.23 -0.96 1.08
CA ARG A 117 -14.54 -0.30 0.87
C ARG A 117 -14.48 0.78 -0.21
N ILE A 118 -13.30 1.33 -0.49
CA ILE A 118 -13.10 2.31 -1.57
C ILE A 118 -13.30 1.70 -2.96
N LEU A 119 -13.20 0.36 -3.11
CA LEU A 119 -13.40 -0.34 -4.38
C LEU A 119 -14.88 -0.66 -4.67
N LYS A 120 -15.78 -0.14 -3.84
CA LYS A 120 -17.22 -0.17 -4.06
C LYS A 120 -17.57 0.66 -5.29
N GLU A 121 -18.49 0.16 -6.11
CA GLU A 121 -19.00 0.96 -7.24
C GLU A 121 -19.73 2.22 -6.73
N SER A 122 -19.70 3.32 -7.49
CA SER A 122 -20.27 4.59 -7.04
C SER A 122 -21.75 4.49 -6.68
N SER A 123 -22.52 3.67 -7.41
CA SER A 123 -23.95 3.40 -7.17
C SER A 123 -24.23 2.29 -6.16
N GLU A 124 -23.23 1.48 -5.79
CA GLU A 124 -23.40 0.35 -4.88
C GLU A 124 -23.51 0.83 -3.42
N SER A 125 -24.33 0.20 -2.59
CA SER A 125 -24.37 0.49 -1.15
C SER A 125 -23.24 -0.27 -0.43
N LEU A 126 -22.77 0.24 0.72
CA LEU A 126 -21.75 -0.49 1.49
C LEU A 126 -22.25 -1.88 1.95
N GLN A 127 -23.56 -2.01 2.21
CA GLN A 127 -24.16 -3.29 2.55
C GLN A 127 -24.01 -4.29 1.39
N HIS A 128 -24.39 -3.89 0.18
CA HIS A 128 -24.30 -4.75 -1.01
C HIS A 128 -22.84 -5.13 -1.32
N PHE A 129 -21.91 -4.19 -1.16
CA PHE A 129 -20.48 -4.48 -1.26
C PHE A 129 -20.03 -5.56 -0.27
N ASN A 130 -20.43 -5.43 1.00
CA ASN A 130 -20.06 -6.37 2.04
C ASN A 130 -20.70 -7.76 1.85
N GLU A 131 -21.88 -7.84 1.22
CA GLU A 131 -22.54 -9.11 0.88
C GLU A 131 -21.69 -9.91 -0.12
N ARG A 132 -21.16 -9.27 -1.17
CA ARG A 132 -20.27 -9.94 -2.15
C ARG A 132 -18.81 -10.03 -1.72
N PHE A 133 -18.30 -9.10 -0.91
CA PHE A 133 -16.90 -9.06 -0.52
C PHE A 133 -16.67 -8.45 0.87
N SER A 134 -16.43 -9.31 1.86
CA SER A 134 -16.10 -8.91 3.24
C SER A 134 -15.15 -9.87 3.95
N ILE A 135 -14.56 -10.83 3.23
CA ILE A 135 -13.61 -11.79 3.79
C ILE A 135 -12.40 -11.12 4.47
N TRP A 136 -11.99 -9.94 3.99
CA TRP A 136 -10.89 -9.14 4.56
C TRP A 136 -11.20 -8.53 5.95
N LEU A 137 -12.47 -8.52 6.38
CA LEU A 137 -12.89 -8.08 7.72
C LEU A 137 -13.25 -9.26 8.63
N TYR A 138 -13.18 -10.49 8.12
CA TYR A 138 -13.72 -11.64 8.80
C TYR A 138 -12.66 -12.31 9.69
N SER A 139 -13.03 -12.59 10.94
CA SER A 139 -12.23 -13.43 11.83
C SER A 139 -12.86 -14.81 11.92
N PHE A 140 -12.04 -15.86 11.84
CA PHE A 140 -12.50 -17.25 11.69
C PHE A 140 -11.55 -18.25 12.32
N GLU A 141 -12.03 -19.40 12.79
CA GLU A 141 -11.15 -20.54 13.11
C GLU A 141 -10.84 -21.36 11.84
N THR A 142 -11.85 -21.48 10.97
CA THR A 142 -11.81 -22.15 9.68
C THR A 142 -12.45 -21.28 8.59
N PRO A 143 -11.91 -21.24 7.36
CA PRO A 143 -12.47 -20.41 6.29
C PRO A 143 -13.93 -20.71 5.96
N ASP A 144 -14.38 -21.96 6.19
CA ASP A 144 -15.74 -22.41 5.89
C ASP A 144 -16.81 -21.73 6.75
N GLU A 145 -16.43 -21.06 7.85
CA GLU A 145 -17.32 -20.17 8.61
C GLU A 145 -17.75 -18.94 7.81
N LYS A 146 -17.00 -18.57 6.76
CA LYS A 146 -17.35 -17.53 5.81
C LYS A 146 -18.02 -18.16 4.57
N PRO A 147 -19.34 -18.00 4.38
CA PRO A 147 -20.00 -18.50 3.19
C PRO A 147 -19.38 -17.92 1.92
N GLY A 148 -19.07 -18.81 0.97
CA GLY A 148 -18.48 -18.44 -0.31
C GLY A 148 -17.07 -17.84 -0.20
N TRP A 149 -16.28 -18.23 0.80
CA TRP A 149 -14.95 -17.63 1.02
C TRP A 149 -14.04 -17.73 -0.21
N LYS A 150 -14.13 -18.82 -1.00
CA LYS A 150 -13.36 -18.99 -2.24
C LYS A 150 -13.77 -17.98 -3.29
N GLU A 151 -15.07 -17.80 -3.50
CA GLU A 151 -15.65 -16.83 -4.41
C GLU A 151 -15.29 -15.40 -3.98
N GLN A 152 -15.28 -15.11 -2.68
CA GLN A 152 -14.83 -13.80 -2.17
C GLN A 152 -13.32 -13.58 -2.35
N LEU A 153 -12.49 -14.62 -2.25
CA LEU A 153 -11.08 -14.50 -2.59
C LEU A 153 -10.87 -14.24 -4.07
N LEU A 154 -11.61 -14.93 -4.96
CA LEU A 154 -11.58 -14.64 -6.40
C LEU A 154 -12.04 -13.22 -6.72
N THR A 155 -13.10 -12.76 -6.04
CA THR A 155 -13.58 -11.37 -6.12
C THR A 155 -12.48 -10.38 -5.71
N SER A 156 -11.67 -10.71 -4.70
CA SER A 156 -10.53 -9.89 -4.30
C SER A 156 -9.48 -9.75 -5.40
N VAL A 157 -9.29 -10.77 -6.25
CA VAL A 157 -8.38 -10.72 -7.39
C VAL A 157 -8.91 -9.74 -8.43
N GLU A 158 -10.19 -9.83 -8.79
CA GLU A 158 -10.80 -8.92 -9.77
C GLU A 158 -10.75 -7.46 -9.32
N LEU A 159 -11.07 -7.21 -8.05
CA LEU A 159 -10.97 -5.89 -7.44
C LEU A 159 -9.53 -5.38 -7.41
N ALA A 160 -8.56 -6.25 -7.11
CA ALA A 160 -7.15 -5.90 -7.12
C ALA A 160 -6.66 -5.49 -8.51
N LEU A 161 -7.02 -6.26 -9.55
CA LEU A 161 -6.64 -5.96 -10.93
C LEU A 161 -7.17 -4.60 -11.38
N LYS A 162 -8.45 -4.31 -11.10
CA LYS A 162 -9.05 -3.00 -11.39
C LYS A 162 -8.33 -1.87 -10.68
N TRP A 163 -8.03 -2.03 -9.39
CA TRP A 163 -7.29 -1.04 -8.63
C TRP A 163 -5.89 -0.81 -9.20
N PHE A 164 -5.15 -1.87 -9.54
CA PHE A 164 -3.84 -1.73 -10.14
C PHE A 164 -3.87 -0.98 -11.48
N ASP A 165 -4.88 -1.23 -12.33
CA ASP A 165 -5.02 -0.53 -13.60
C ASP A 165 -5.33 0.96 -13.43
N GLU A 166 -6.02 1.34 -12.34
CA GLU A 166 -6.30 2.74 -12.01
C GLU A 166 -5.06 3.47 -11.49
N VAL A 167 -4.34 2.87 -10.53
CA VAL A 167 -3.28 3.56 -9.80
C VAL A 167 -1.92 3.55 -10.50
N ASP A 168 -1.70 2.62 -11.44
CA ASP A 168 -0.42 2.41 -12.11
C ASP A 168 -0.19 3.38 -13.28
N SER A 169 -0.16 4.67 -12.96
CA SER A 169 0.21 5.73 -13.91
C SER A 169 0.91 6.90 -13.21
N ASN A 170 1.79 7.59 -13.92
CA ASN A 170 2.43 8.80 -13.37
C ASN A 170 1.38 9.87 -13.06
N GLU A 171 0.31 9.98 -13.85
CA GLU A 171 -0.73 10.98 -13.60
C GLU A 171 -1.49 10.69 -12.30
N TRP A 172 -1.82 9.42 -12.05
CA TRP A 172 -2.44 9.03 -10.80
C TRP A 172 -1.50 9.32 -9.62
N ILE A 173 -0.22 8.93 -9.71
CA ILE A 173 0.77 9.18 -8.65
C ILE A 173 0.91 10.68 -8.37
N ARG A 174 1.00 11.52 -9.42
CA ARG A 174 1.05 12.98 -9.29
C ARG A 174 -0.16 13.56 -8.57
N SER A 175 -1.34 12.99 -8.80
CA SER A 175 -2.59 13.53 -8.28
C SER A 175 -2.94 13.00 -6.87
N ASN A 176 -2.43 11.83 -6.47
CA ASN A 176 -2.92 11.11 -5.30
C ASN A 176 -1.86 10.81 -4.23
N THR A 177 -0.61 11.24 -4.43
CA THR A 177 0.49 11.03 -3.46
C THR A 177 1.12 12.35 -3.04
N VAL A 178 1.86 12.41 -1.94
CA VAL A 178 2.54 13.63 -1.49
C VAL A 178 3.97 13.68 -2.02
N TYR A 179 4.90 12.93 -1.41
CA TYR A 179 6.32 12.98 -1.78
C TYR A 179 6.64 12.50 -3.19
N PRO A 180 6.07 11.37 -3.67
CA PRO A 180 6.31 10.91 -5.04
C PRO A 180 5.81 11.93 -6.08
N ALA A 181 4.65 12.53 -5.85
CA ALA A 181 4.10 13.59 -6.70
C ALA A 181 5.01 14.81 -6.76
N LEU A 182 5.43 15.35 -5.61
CA LEU A 182 6.33 16.50 -5.56
C LEU A 182 7.60 16.23 -6.36
N TYR A 183 8.23 15.08 -6.15
CA TYR A 183 9.45 14.69 -6.85
C TYR A 183 9.26 14.57 -8.37
N LEU A 184 8.19 13.88 -8.82
CA LEU A 184 7.88 13.74 -10.24
C LEU A 184 7.64 15.10 -10.90
N LEU A 185 6.81 15.95 -10.28
CA LEU A 185 6.50 17.27 -10.82
C LEU A 185 7.76 18.17 -10.91
N ALA A 186 8.65 18.11 -9.92
CA ALA A 186 9.88 18.88 -9.92
C ALA A 186 10.87 18.42 -11.01
N THR A 187 11.06 17.11 -11.14
CA THR A 187 11.96 16.54 -12.16
C THR A 187 11.46 16.72 -13.59
N GLU A 188 10.14 16.82 -13.77
CA GLU A 188 9.51 17.16 -15.05
C GLU A 188 9.51 18.67 -15.36
N GLY A 189 10.03 19.51 -14.45
CA GLY A 189 10.10 20.96 -14.64
C GLY A 189 8.76 21.69 -14.49
N LEU A 190 7.74 21.05 -13.91
CA LEU A 190 6.37 21.57 -13.77
C LEU A 190 6.22 22.46 -12.53
N LYS A 191 7.06 23.51 -12.42
CA LYS A 191 7.21 24.35 -11.20
C LYS A 191 5.89 24.81 -10.58
N GLN A 192 4.95 25.29 -11.42
CA GLN A 192 3.65 25.75 -10.92
C GLN A 192 2.85 24.61 -10.27
N ARG A 193 2.84 23.41 -10.87
CA ARG A 193 2.16 22.25 -10.30
C ARG A 193 2.83 21.78 -9.02
N VAL A 194 4.16 21.88 -8.90
CA VAL A 194 4.85 21.57 -7.63
C VAL A 194 4.35 22.49 -6.52
N GLU A 195 4.30 23.80 -6.77
CA GLU A 195 3.81 24.80 -5.81
C GLU A 195 2.35 24.59 -5.41
N GLU A 196 1.48 24.28 -6.38
CA GLU A 196 0.07 23.96 -6.13
C GLU A 196 -0.08 22.71 -5.26
N HIS A 197 0.66 21.66 -5.59
CA HIS A 197 0.62 20.39 -4.86
C HIS A 197 1.18 20.51 -3.44
N TYR A 198 2.29 21.24 -3.29
CA TYR A 198 2.88 21.57 -2.00
C TYR A 198 1.88 22.31 -1.11
N LYS A 199 1.26 23.38 -1.63
CA LYS A 199 0.25 24.15 -0.88
C LYS A 199 -0.99 23.34 -0.52
N ALA A 200 -1.38 22.38 -1.37
CA ALA A 200 -2.47 21.47 -1.05
C ALA A 200 -2.09 20.53 0.11
N ALA A 201 -0.87 19.96 0.07
CA ALA A 201 -0.36 19.08 1.13
C ALA A 201 -0.27 19.79 2.49
N LEU A 202 0.20 21.04 2.53
CA LEU A 202 0.24 21.85 3.77
C LEU A 202 -1.14 22.05 4.42
N LYS A 203 -2.21 22.07 3.63
CA LYS A 203 -3.57 22.28 4.13
C LYS A 203 -4.24 20.99 4.60
N SER A 204 -3.83 19.84 4.06
CA SER A 204 -4.48 18.55 4.32
C SER A 204 -3.83 17.74 5.43
N LEU A 205 -2.55 17.98 5.71
CA LEU A 205 -1.80 17.21 6.70
C LEU A 205 -1.93 17.81 8.09
N GLU A 206 -2.05 16.93 9.09
CA GLU A 206 -2.10 17.32 10.50
C GLU A 206 -0.77 17.92 10.98
N ASP A 207 0.36 17.35 10.51
CA ASP A 207 1.70 17.87 10.72
C ASP A 207 2.39 18.11 9.36
N PRO A 208 2.44 19.36 8.87
CA PRO A 208 3.00 19.68 7.57
C PRO A 208 4.53 19.83 7.60
N HIS A 209 5.18 19.82 8.76
CA HIS A 209 6.58 20.22 8.92
C HIS A 209 7.55 19.37 8.09
N GLU A 210 7.28 18.07 8.01
CA GLU A 210 8.05 17.18 7.15
C GLU A 210 7.98 17.57 5.67
N VAL A 211 6.78 17.94 5.21
CA VAL A 211 6.56 18.32 3.81
C VAL A 211 7.24 19.65 3.50
N GLU A 212 7.26 20.59 4.44
CA GLU A 212 8.00 21.85 4.30
C GLU A 212 9.50 21.59 4.09
N LEU A 213 10.08 20.72 4.93
CA LEU A 213 11.49 20.34 4.83
C LEU A 213 11.77 19.54 3.57
N PHE A 214 10.90 18.58 3.22
CA PHE A 214 11.02 17.83 1.97
C PHE A 214 11.02 18.75 0.76
N TYR A 215 10.06 19.68 0.70
CA TYR A 215 9.96 20.66 -0.39
C TYR A 215 11.23 21.51 -0.48
N ARG A 216 11.74 22.00 0.65
CA ARG A 216 12.97 22.79 0.72
C ARG A 216 14.21 22.04 0.20
N TYR A 217 14.30 20.73 0.41
CA TYR A 217 15.40 19.92 -0.14
C TYR A 217 15.19 19.45 -1.57
N LEU A 218 13.97 19.62 -2.09
CA LEU A 218 13.60 19.26 -3.45
C LEU A 218 13.87 20.39 -4.46
N VAL A 219 13.59 21.65 -4.08
CA VAL A 219 13.69 22.83 -4.96
C VAL A 219 15.03 23.55 -4.92
#